data_AF-A0A6V7HFJ2-F1
#
_entry.id   AF-A0A6V7HFJ2-F1
#
_cell.length_a   1.000
_cell.length_b   1.000
_cell.length_c   1.000
_cell.angle_alpha   90.00
_cell.angle_beta   90.00
_cell.angle_gamma   90.00
#
_symmetry.space_group_name_H-M   'P 1'
#
loop_
_entity.id
_entity.type
_entity.pdbx_description
1 polymer ?
#
loop_
_entity_poly.entity_id
_entity_poly.type
_entity_poly.pdbx_seq_one_letter_code
_entity_poly.pdbx_strand_id
1 'polypeptide(L)'
;PTIQSNSIQFIETTNHQCKISLAYLLGRGISRSYTPVPPCLHPDDMPKNYTTTCLCLMVKKYPNGTLSPSITSLQIGEILLLSGVAGAFVLENFDCYPVIHMLAAGTGLTVMLGIIQRALVRRTVSVFSPHFLKFKVTHILSQPKDTWTGRRGMVSVELLEELVGRSNPDACVFTCGPSLFMQAAKT
;
A
#
# COMPACT_ATOMS: atom_id res chain seq x y z
N PRO A 1 27.79 26.11 18.00
CA PRO A 1 28.56 24.84 17.90
C PRO A 1 28.23 23.96 19.12
N THR A 2 27.50 22.85 19.03
CA THR A 2 27.83 21.66 18.23
C THR A 2 26.60 20.73 18.28
N ILE A 3 26.07 20.37 17.11
CA ILE A 3 25.42 19.11 16.73
C ILE A 3 24.46 18.48 17.77
N GLN A 4 23.17 18.79 17.67
CA GLN A 4 22.13 17.80 17.98
C GLN A 4 21.80 17.05 16.70
N SER A 5 22.45 15.90 16.57
CA SER A 5 22.19 14.89 15.56
C SER A 5 20.73 14.45 15.64
N ASN A 6 19.88 14.99 14.76
CA ASN A 6 18.59 14.39 14.47
C ASN A 6 18.85 13.11 13.67
N SER A 7 18.95 12.02 14.41
CA SER A 7 18.98 10.67 13.84
C SER A 7 17.64 10.41 13.16
N ILE A 8 17.54 10.71 11.87
CA ILE A 8 16.63 10.01 10.97
C ILE A 8 17.15 8.58 10.97
N GLN A 9 16.43 7.66 11.63
CA GLN A 9 16.69 6.25 11.39
C GLN A 9 16.32 5.97 9.94
N PHE A 10 17.34 5.81 9.11
CA PHE A 10 17.20 5.25 7.78
C PHE A 10 16.67 3.84 7.94
N ILE A 11 15.39 3.65 7.59
CA ILE A 11 14.85 2.32 7.45
C ILE A 11 15.09 1.95 6.01
N GLU A 12 16.18 1.24 5.74
CA GLU A 12 16.29 0.46 4.52
C GLU A 12 15.17 -0.58 4.55
N THR A 13 14.00 -0.25 4.01
CA THR A 13 12.96 -1.24 3.73
C THR A 13 13.37 -2.01 2.48
N THR A 14 14.56 -2.59 2.48
CA THR A 14 14.85 -3.64 1.51
C THR A 14 13.95 -4.81 1.90
N ASN A 15 12.99 -5.08 1.02
CA ASN A 15 12.28 -6.35 0.90
C ASN A 15 11.18 -6.68 1.93
N HIS A 16 11.10 -5.91 3.03
CA HIS A 16 10.07 -6.11 4.06
C HIS A 16 8.94 -5.11 3.91
N GLN A 17 7.70 -5.60 3.91
CA GLN A 17 6.55 -4.73 4.06
C GLN A 17 6.38 -4.35 5.53
N CYS A 18 6.87 -3.16 5.83
CA CYS A 18 6.84 -2.60 7.16
C CYS A 18 5.67 -1.61 7.31
N LYS A 19 5.09 -1.61 8.50
CA LYS A 19 4.27 -0.51 9.00
C LYS A 19 5.17 0.39 9.82
N ILE A 20 5.12 1.68 9.56
CA ILE A 20 5.70 2.68 10.44
C ILE A 20 4.60 3.21 11.34
N SER A 21 4.90 3.42 12.62
CA SER A 21 3.96 4.10 13.50
C SER A 21 4.28 5.59 13.49
N LEU A 22 3.33 6.44 13.16
CA LEU A 22 3.48 7.90 13.16
C LEU A 22 2.94 8.46 14.46
N ALA A 23 3.76 9.23 15.16
CA ALA A 23 3.36 9.93 16.37
C ALA A 23 3.30 11.43 16.10
N TYR A 24 2.27 12.10 16.62
CA TYR A 24 2.21 13.55 16.59
C TYR A 24 2.08 14.09 18.02
N LEU A 25 3.07 14.90 18.41
CA LEU A 25 3.19 15.45 19.77
C LEU A 25 2.41 16.78 19.89
N LEU A 26 1.08 16.73 19.76
CA LEU A 26 0.20 17.77 20.32
C LEU A 26 -0.32 17.35 21.69
N GLY A 27 0.59 17.06 22.62
CA GLY A 27 0.27 16.79 24.03
C GLY A 27 -0.52 15.50 24.34
N ARG A 28 -0.77 14.62 23.36
CA ARG A 28 -1.62 13.41 23.56
C ARG A 28 -1.00 12.06 23.19
N GLY A 29 0.28 11.97 22.80
CA GLY A 29 0.97 10.69 22.61
C GLY A 29 0.25 9.71 21.64
N ILE A 30 -0.41 10.24 20.61
CA ILE A 30 -1.25 9.42 19.71
C ILE A 30 -0.39 8.89 18.58
N SER A 31 -0.36 7.56 18.44
CA SER A 31 0.33 6.86 17.36
C SER A 31 -0.64 6.09 16.46
N ARG A 32 -0.37 6.04 15.16
CA ARG A 32 -1.09 5.19 14.19
C ARG A 32 -0.12 4.59 13.19
N SER A 33 -0.43 3.37 12.75
CA SER A 33 0.37 2.67 11.74
C SER A 33 0.01 3.10 10.32
N TYR A 34 1.04 3.33 9.51
CA TYR A 34 0.97 3.61 8.08
C TYR A 34 1.93 2.71 7.33
N THR A 35 1.58 2.35 6.10
CA THR A 35 2.48 1.59 5.22
C THR A 35 3.17 2.57 4.28
N PRO A 36 4.52 2.63 4.27
CA PRO A 36 5.24 3.34 3.23
C PRO A 36 4.84 2.82 1.84
N VAL A 37 4.69 3.73 0.89
CA VAL A 37 4.34 3.40 -0.49
C VAL A 37 5.52 3.69 -1.41
N PRO A 38 5.65 3.00 -2.55
CA PRO A 38 6.63 3.41 -3.55
C PRO A 38 6.38 4.84 -4.03
N PRO A 39 7.44 5.58 -4.42
CA PRO A 39 7.29 6.94 -4.93
C PRO A 39 6.48 7.01 -6.23
N CYS A 40 6.53 5.93 -7.03
CA CYS A 40 5.81 5.80 -8.29
C CYS A 40 5.66 4.30 -8.66
N LEU A 41 4.66 3.99 -9.50
CA LEU A 41 4.53 2.66 -10.12
C LEU A 41 5.17 2.60 -11.52
N HIS A 42 5.23 3.74 -12.22
CA HIS A 42 5.91 3.88 -13.50
C HIS A 42 7.12 4.82 -13.34
N PRO A 43 8.28 4.54 -13.96
CA PRO A 43 9.47 5.40 -13.85
C PRO A 43 9.23 6.86 -14.28
N ASP A 44 8.39 7.08 -15.30
CA ASP A 44 8.08 8.43 -15.80
C ASP A 44 7.31 9.30 -14.78
N ASP A 45 6.68 8.68 -13.78
CA ASP A 45 5.95 9.38 -12.72
C ASP A 45 6.84 9.69 -11.50
N MET A 46 8.15 9.44 -11.57
CA MET A 46 9.06 9.66 -10.46
C MET A 46 9.13 11.16 -10.09
N PRO A 47 8.91 11.54 -8.82
CA PRO A 47 9.02 12.93 -8.41
C PRO A 47 10.45 13.47 -8.59
N LYS A 48 10.61 14.64 -9.21
CA LYS A 48 11.91 15.24 -9.54
C LYS A 48 12.86 15.41 -8.35
N ASN A 49 12.31 15.64 -7.16
CA ASN A 49 13.07 15.90 -5.93
C ASN A 49 13.14 14.66 -5.02
N TYR A 50 12.75 13.49 -5.52
CA TYR A 50 12.83 12.26 -4.74
C TYR A 50 14.29 11.86 -4.53
N THR A 51 14.62 11.46 -3.31
CA THR A 51 15.92 10.88 -2.96
C THR A 51 15.68 9.59 -2.17
N THR A 52 16.70 8.73 -2.05
CA THR A 52 16.60 7.46 -1.30
C THR A 52 16.31 7.66 0.19
N THR A 53 16.45 8.88 0.71
CA THR A 53 16.13 9.24 2.09
C THR A 53 14.66 9.66 2.26
N CYS A 54 13.90 9.76 1.17
CA CYS A 54 12.49 10.15 1.21
C CYS A 54 11.60 8.97 1.55
N LEU A 55 10.70 9.19 2.52
CA LEU A 55 9.64 8.26 2.88
C LEU A 55 8.31 8.75 2.28
N CYS A 56 7.71 7.93 1.41
CA CYS A 56 6.44 8.28 0.78
C CYS A 56 5.27 7.63 1.52
N LEU A 57 4.22 8.42 1.77
CA LEU A 57 2.98 7.96 2.42
C LEU A 57 1.77 8.37 1.60
N MET A 58 0.78 7.47 1.51
CA MET A 58 -0.53 7.78 0.96
C MET A 58 -1.55 7.81 2.10
N VAL A 59 -1.97 9.00 2.51
CA VAL A 59 -2.83 9.21 3.68
C VAL A 59 -4.20 9.70 3.25
N LYS A 60 -5.25 8.94 3.56
CA LYS A 60 -6.63 9.42 3.43
C LYS A 60 -6.97 10.33 4.60
N LYS A 61 -7.42 11.56 4.30
CA LYS A 61 -7.94 12.48 5.31
C LYS A 61 -9.33 12.02 5.77
N TYR A 62 -9.46 11.74 7.05
CA TYR A 62 -10.75 11.60 7.73
C TYR A 62 -11.00 12.89 8.52
N PRO A 63 -12.05 13.68 8.22
CA PRO A 63 -12.29 14.97 8.86
C PRO A 63 -12.33 14.90 10.39
N ASN A 64 -12.99 13.87 10.93
CA ASN A 64 -13.10 13.62 12.36
C ASN A 64 -12.02 12.66 12.88
N GLY A 65 -10.98 12.41 12.08
CA GLY A 65 -9.86 11.54 12.45
C GLY A 65 -8.92 12.23 13.42
N THR A 66 -8.32 11.47 14.32
CA THR A 66 -7.45 12.04 15.36
C THR A 66 -6.09 12.50 14.82
N LEU A 67 -5.52 11.78 13.85
CA LEU A 67 -4.17 12.03 13.34
C LEU A 67 -4.16 12.43 11.85
N SER A 68 -5.08 11.87 11.04
CA SER A 68 -5.08 12.15 9.60
C SER A 68 -5.23 13.63 9.24
N PRO A 69 -6.09 14.46 9.90
CA PRO A 69 -6.16 15.88 9.58
C PRO A 69 -4.82 16.58 9.81
N SER A 70 -4.16 16.31 10.95
CA SER A 70 -2.87 16.90 11.29
C SER A 70 -1.81 16.59 10.25
N ILE A 71 -1.66 15.31 9.87
CA ILE A 71 -0.68 14.90 8.84
C ILE A 71 -1.00 15.53 7.48
N THR A 72 -2.27 15.53 7.06
CA THR A 72 -2.66 16.08 5.75
C THR A 72 -2.65 17.60 5.66
N SER A 73 -2.50 18.29 6.79
CA SER A 73 -2.39 19.75 6.83
C SER A 73 -0.93 20.22 6.92
N LEU A 74 0.04 19.30 7.06
CA LEU A 74 1.45 19.65 7.17
C LEU A 74 1.96 20.36 5.91
N GLN A 75 2.82 21.35 6.12
CA GLN A 75 3.52 22.09 5.07
C GLN A 75 4.97 21.61 4.91
N ILE A 76 5.56 21.95 3.77
CA ILE A 76 6.98 21.66 3.51
C ILE A 76 7.83 22.33 4.59
N GLY A 77 8.73 21.54 5.20
CA GLY A 77 9.60 21.98 6.29
C GLY A 77 9.08 21.66 7.69
N GLU A 78 7.82 21.25 7.84
CA GLU A 78 7.29 20.79 9.12
C GLU A 78 7.73 19.36 9.46
N ILE A 79 7.80 19.06 10.75
CA ILE A 79 8.36 17.82 11.27
C ILE A 79 7.25 16.83 11.62
N LEU A 80 7.42 15.59 11.17
CA LEU A 80 6.60 14.44 11.55
C LEU A 80 7.46 13.41 12.26
N LEU A 81 7.04 12.96 13.45
CA LEU A 81 7.79 11.98 14.22
C LEU A 81 7.40 10.57 13.82
N LEU A 82 8.42 9.79 13.45
CA LEU A 82 8.30 8.37 13.18
C LEU A 82 8.63 7.61 14.46
N SER A 83 7.74 6.75 14.90
CA SER A 83 7.91 5.88 16.07
C SER A 83 7.94 4.43 15.61
N GLY A 84 9.12 3.82 15.56
CA GLY A 84 9.31 2.38 15.35
C GLY A 84 8.83 1.82 13.99
N VAL A 85 9.26 0.58 13.75
CA VAL A 85 8.91 -0.22 12.57
C VAL A 85 8.28 -1.50 13.05
N ALA A 86 7.12 -1.86 12.49
CA ALA A 86 6.39 -3.05 12.84
C ALA A 86 6.00 -3.82 11.58
N GLY A 87 6.20 -5.13 11.56
CA GLY A 87 5.87 -5.98 10.42
C GLY A 87 6.97 -7.00 10.18
N ALA A 88 6.55 -8.23 9.91
CA ALA A 88 7.44 -9.36 9.58
C ALA A 88 7.10 -9.92 8.19
N PHE A 89 6.43 -9.14 7.36
CA PHE A 89 6.02 -9.60 6.04
C PHE A 89 7.20 -9.50 5.08
N VAL A 90 7.71 -10.65 4.68
CA VAL A 90 8.84 -10.81 3.75
C VAL A 90 8.28 -11.11 2.36
N LEU A 91 8.45 -10.19 1.43
CA LEU A 91 7.78 -10.28 0.13
C LEU A 91 8.43 -11.33 -0.79
N GLU A 92 9.72 -11.63 -0.62
CA GLU A 92 10.47 -12.65 -1.35
C GLU A 92 9.83 -14.04 -1.25
N ASN A 93 9.23 -14.34 -0.10
CA ASN A 93 8.58 -15.63 0.15
C ASN A 93 7.44 -15.91 -0.83
N PHE A 94 6.95 -14.89 -1.52
CA PHE A 94 5.86 -14.98 -2.48
C PHE A 94 6.31 -14.82 -3.94
N ASP A 95 7.60 -14.64 -4.21
CA ASP A 95 8.13 -14.50 -5.57
C ASP A 95 8.01 -15.79 -6.40
N CYS A 96 7.82 -16.94 -5.73
CA CYS A 96 7.60 -18.23 -6.39
C CYS A 96 6.21 -18.36 -7.03
N TYR A 97 5.25 -17.51 -6.66
CA TYR A 97 3.90 -17.59 -7.20
C TYR A 97 3.80 -16.85 -8.55
N PRO A 98 3.51 -17.56 -9.67
CA PRO A 98 3.32 -16.92 -10.97
C PRO A 98 2.06 -16.05 -11.01
N VAL A 99 1.06 -16.33 -10.17
CA VAL A 99 -0.20 -15.59 -10.11
C VAL A 99 -0.35 -14.92 -8.74
N ILE A 100 -0.68 -13.63 -8.74
CA ILE A 100 -0.91 -12.86 -7.52
C ILE A 100 -2.29 -12.21 -7.63
N HIS A 101 -3.18 -12.53 -6.70
CA HIS A 101 -4.46 -11.84 -6.53
C HIS A 101 -4.35 -10.86 -5.37
N MET A 102 -4.87 -9.65 -5.55
CA MET A 102 -4.86 -8.61 -4.52
C MET A 102 -6.27 -8.07 -4.31
N LEU A 103 -6.76 -8.17 -3.08
CA LEU A 103 -8.05 -7.65 -2.65
C LEU A 103 -7.81 -6.50 -1.68
N ALA A 104 -8.09 -5.29 -2.11
CA ALA A 104 -7.88 -4.08 -1.31
C ALA A 104 -9.15 -3.25 -1.18
N ALA A 105 -9.40 -2.76 0.05
CA ALA A 105 -10.44 -1.78 0.31
C ALA A 105 -9.89 -0.54 1.02
N GLY A 106 -10.21 0.64 0.48
CA GLY A 106 -9.79 1.93 1.04
C GLY A 106 -8.26 2.05 1.13
N THR A 107 -7.75 2.45 2.30
CA THR A 107 -6.30 2.60 2.54
C THR A 107 -5.55 1.26 2.53
N GLY A 108 -6.23 0.12 2.51
CA GLY A 108 -5.61 -1.20 2.30
C GLY A 108 -4.86 -1.31 0.96
N LEU A 109 -5.19 -0.45 -0.02
CA LEU A 109 -4.44 -0.33 -1.28
C LEU A 109 -2.96 0.00 -1.06
N THR A 110 -2.63 0.78 -0.03
CA THR A 110 -1.24 1.17 0.27
C THR A 110 -0.33 -0.04 0.52
N VAL A 111 -0.88 -1.11 1.11
CA VAL A 111 -0.18 -2.38 1.28
C VAL A 111 0.10 -3.04 -0.08
N MET A 112 -0.80 -2.89 -1.05
CA MET A 112 -0.63 -3.54 -2.34
C MET A 112 0.38 -2.82 -3.24
N LEU A 113 0.61 -1.52 -3.07
CA LEU A 113 1.46 -0.74 -3.99
C LEU A 113 2.91 -1.22 -4.03
N GLY A 114 3.51 -1.57 -2.90
CA GLY A 114 4.87 -2.14 -2.87
C GLY A 114 4.95 -3.52 -3.55
N ILE A 115 3.91 -4.35 -3.36
CA ILE A 115 3.80 -5.67 -3.97
C ILE A 115 3.65 -5.54 -5.49
N ILE A 116 2.81 -4.61 -5.94
CA ILE A 116 2.61 -4.29 -7.36
C ILE A 116 3.95 -3.84 -7.96
N GLN A 117 4.63 -2.85 -7.35
CA GLN A 117 5.89 -2.36 -7.87
C GLN A 117 6.93 -3.48 -8.02
N ARG A 118 7.09 -4.35 -7.01
CA ARG A 118 8.01 -5.50 -7.10
C ARG A 118 7.62 -6.44 -8.24
N ALA A 119 6.35 -6.79 -8.35
CA ALA A 119 5.85 -7.70 -9.37
C ALA A 119 6.05 -7.14 -10.79
N LEU A 120 5.90 -5.82 -10.97
CA LEU A 120 6.18 -5.12 -12.22
C LEU A 120 7.68 -5.15 -12.54
N VAL A 121 8.54 -4.71 -11.60
CA VAL A 121 10.00 -4.63 -11.81
C VAL A 121 10.61 -6.00 -12.12
N ARG A 122 10.28 -7.05 -11.36
CA ARG A 122 10.84 -8.39 -11.56
C ARG A 122 10.51 -8.97 -12.94
N ARG A 123 9.31 -8.70 -13.44
CA ARG A 123 8.83 -9.27 -14.71
C ARG A 123 9.27 -8.48 -15.94
N THR A 124 9.75 -7.24 -15.76
CA THR A 124 10.39 -6.47 -16.84
C THR A 124 11.83 -6.93 -17.10
N VAL A 125 12.50 -7.55 -16.12
CA VAL A 125 13.92 -7.97 -16.23
C VAL A 125 14.10 -9.31 -16.94
N SER A 126 13.07 -10.16 -16.91
CA SER A 126 13.01 -11.31 -17.81
C SER A 126 12.25 -10.90 -19.07
N VAL A 127 12.84 -11.08 -20.26
CA VAL A 127 12.18 -11.32 -21.56
C VAL A 127 12.57 -10.33 -22.68
N PHE A 128 13.33 -10.86 -23.65
CA PHE A 128 13.48 -10.41 -25.05
C PHE A 128 12.15 -10.48 -25.87
N SER A 129 11.00 -10.19 -25.24
CA SER A 129 9.66 -10.31 -25.84
C SER A 129 8.64 -9.43 -25.09
N PRO A 130 8.20 -8.30 -25.68
CA PRO A 130 7.53 -7.21 -24.96
C PRO A 130 6.05 -7.47 -24.57
N HIS A 131 5.57 -8.71 -24.44
CA HIS A 131 4.12 -9.01 -24.47
C HIS A 131 3.52 -9.81 -23.29
N PHE A 132 4.21 -10.06 -22.18
CA PHE A 132 3.72 -11.07 -21.20
C PHE A 132 3.37 -10.59 -19.77
N LEU A 133 3.29 -9.29 -19.49
CA LEU A 133 2.78 -8.83 -18.20
C LEU A 133 1.27 -8.53 -18.27
N LYS A 134 0.45 -9.47 -17.79
CA LYS A 134 -1.00 -9.25 -17.60
C LYS A 134 -1.26 -8.63 -16.24
N PHE A 135 -1.23 -7.30 -16.14
CA PHE A 135 -1.70 -6.56 -14.96
C PHE A 135 -3.15 -6.10 -15.19
N LYS A 136 -4.09 -6.62 -14.40
CA LYS A 136 -5.52 -6.29 -14.49
C LYS A 136 -6.00 -5.66 -13.19
N VAL A 137 -6.55 -4.45 -13.28
CA VAL A 137 -7.22 -3.79 -12.15
C VAL A 137 -8.72 -3.82 -12.39
N THR A 138 -9.49 -4.19 -11.38
CA THR A 138 -10.95 -4.14 -11.40
C THR A 138 -11.44 -3.30 -10.23
N HIS A 139 -12.06 -2.17 -10.55
CA HIS A 139 -12.63 -1.27 -9.55
C HIS A 139 -14.08 -1.67 -9.25
N ILE A 140 -14.42 -1.66 -7.96
CA ILE A 140 -15.75 -2.02 -7.46
C ILE A 140 -16.16 -0.96 -6.44
N LEU A 141 -17.33 -0.38 -6.65
CA LEU A 141 -17.87 0.65 -5.77
C LEU A 141 -19.09 0.10 -5.02
N SER A 142 -19.09 0.23 -3.69
CA SER A 142 -20.25 -0.13 -2.86
C SER A 142 -21.36 0.91 -2.95
N GLN A 143 -21.01 2.18 -3.08
CA GLN A 143 -21.93 3.32 -3.23
C GLN A 143 -21.53 4.18 -4.44
N PRO A 144 -21.68 3.66 -5.67
CA PRO A 144 -21.37 4.37 -6.90
C PRO A 144 -22.36 5.50 -7.21
N LYS A 145 -21.86 6.54 -7.89
CA LYS A 145 -22.72 7.52 -8.59
C LYS A 145 -23.35 6.88 -9.83
N ASP A 146 -24.40 7.51 -10.36
CA ASP A 146 -25.10 7.00 -11.56
C ASP A 146 -24.21 6.94 -12.80
N THR A 147 -23.18 7.79 -12.86
CA THR A 147 -22.19 7.82 -13.94
C THR A 147 -21.23 6.63 -13.95
N TRP A 148 -21.22 5.79 -12.92
CA TRP A 148 -20.29 4.67 -12.81
C TRP A 148 -20.75 3.47 -13.66
N THR A 149 -20.02 3.16 -14.72
CA THR A 149 -20.34 2.01 -15.60
C THR A 149 -19.65 0.71 -15.17
N GLY A 150 -18.76 0.77 -14.17
CA GLY A 150 -18.05 -0.39 -13.65
C GLY A 150 -18.85 -1.20 -12.65
N ARG A 151 -18.16 -2.16 -12.02
CA ARG A 151 -18.77 -3.08 -11.05
C ARG A 151 -19.24 -2.40 -9.78
N ARG A 152 -20.31 -2.93 -9.21
CA ARG A 152 -20.97 -2.41 -8.01
C ARG A 152 -21.10 -3.52 -6.97
N GLY A 153 -21.09 -3.14 -5.69
CA GLY A 153 -21.33 -4.07 -4.58
C GLY A 153 -20.22 -4.12 -3.56
N MET A 154 -20.36 -5.08 -2.63
CA MET A 154 -19.36 -5.42 -1.62
C MET A 154 -18.68 -6.75 -1.98
N VAL A 155 -17.61 -7.11 -1.27
CA VAL A 155 -17.00 -8.44 -1.42
C VAL A 155 -18.02 -9.51 -1.08
N SER A 156 -18.19 -10.48 -1.98
CA SER A 156 -19.05 -11.65 -1.82
C SER A 156 -18.37 -12.86 -2.47
N VAL A 157 -18.83 -14.07 -2.13
CA VAL A 157 -18.30 -15.32 -2.69
C VAL A 157 -18.44 -15.33 -4.21
N GLU A 158 -19.58 -14.89 -4.74
CA GLU A 158 -19.85 -14.86 -6.18
C GLU A 158 -18.86 -13.94 -6.90
N LEU A 159 -18.58 -12.77 -6.31
CA LEU A 159 -17.64 -11.81 -6.87
C LEU A 159 -16.20 -12.31 -6.81
N LEU A 160 -15.82 -13.04 -5.75
CA LEU A 160 -14.52 -13.65 -5.62
C LEU A 160 -14.34 -14.81 -6.61
N GLU A 161 -15.33 -15.69 -6.73
CA GLU A 161 -15.29 -16.78 -7.72
C GLU A 161 -15.13 -16.24 -9.14
N GLU A 162 -15.80 -15.14 -9.47
CA GLU A 162 -15.73 -14.54 -10.80
C GLU A 162 -14.39 -13.86 -11.09
N LEU A 163 -13.80 -13.17 -10.11
CA LEU A 163 -12.57 -12.37 -10.32
C LEU A 163 -11.28 -13.14 -10.05
N VAL A 164 -11.31 -14.04 -9.06
CA VAL A 164 -10.14 -14.81 -8.59
C VAL A 164 -10.21 -16.25 -9.08
N GLY A 165 -11.41 -16.82 -9.21
CA GLY A 165 -11.61 -18.25 -9.50
C GLY A 165 -11.78 -19.08 -8.23
N ARG A 166 -12.07 -20.38 -8.40
CA ARG A 166 -12.45 -21.29 -7.31
C ARG A 166 -11.26 -21.84 -6.50
N SER A 167 -10.10 -22.00 -7.13
CA SER A 167 -8.84 -22.35 -6.47
C SER A 167 -7.73 -22.36 -7.52
N ASN A 168 -6.55 -21.84 -7.16
CA ASN A 168 -5.34 -21.96 -7.98
C ASN A 168 -4.14 -22.22 -7.06
N PRO A 169 -3.55 -23.44 -7.07
CA PRO A 169 -2.43 -23.78 -6.20
C PRO A 169 -1.16 -22.97 -6.52
N ASP A 170 -1.06 -22.44 -7.73
CA ASP A 170 0.06 -21.61 -8.19
C ASP A 170 -0.18 -20.10 -7.96
N ALA A 171 -1.25 -19.75 -7.23
CA ALA A 171 -1.55 -18.37 -6.90
C ALA A 171 -1.37 -18.07 -5.41
N CYS A 172 -0.93 -16.86 -5.11
CA CYS A 172 -1.06 -16.28 -3.77
C CYS A 172 -2.10 -15.16 -3.76
N VAL A 173 -2.74 -14.97 -2.61
CA VAL A 173 -3.78 -13.95 -2.41
C VAL A 173 -3.37 -13.01 -1.29
N PHE A 174 -3.30 -11.72 -1.59
CA PHE A 174 -3.10 -10.66 -0.59
C PHE A 174 -4.42 -9.94 -0.32
N THR A 175 -4.77 -9.76 0.95
CA THR A 175 -6.00 -9.06 1.35
C THR A 175 -5.68 -7.96 2.37
N CYS A 176 -6.23 -6.76 2.17
CA CYS A 176 -6.12 -5.68 3.14
C CYS A 176 -7.30 -4.70 3.07
N GLY A 177 -7.91 -4.40 4.20
CA GLY A 177 -9.02 -3.45 4.28
C GLY A 177 -9.63 -3.39 5.67
N PRO A 178 -10.81 -2.73 5.82
CA PRO A 178 -11.57 -2.72 7.06
C PRO A 178 -11.94 -4.14 7.54
N SER A 179 -12.17 -4.31 8.83
CA SER A 179 -12.41 -5.65 9.43
C SER A 179 -13.53 -6.43 8.75
N LEU A 180 -14.64 -5.79 8.41
CA LEU A 180 -15.76 -6.44 7.70
C LEU A 180 -15.37 -6.91 6.29
N PHE A 181 -14.56 -6.12 5.57
CA PHE A 181 -14.01 -6.51 4.29
C PHE A 181 -13.07 -7.71 4.44
N MET A 182 -12.20 -7.70 5.46
CA MET A 182 -11.27 -8.80 5.74
C MET A 182 -11.99 -10.09 6.15
N GLN A 183 -13.13 -9.99 6.84
CA GLN A 183 -13.97 -11.13 7.17
C GLN A 183 -14.63 -11.71 5.92
N ALA A 184 -15.24 -10.85 5.09
CA ALA A 184 -15.87 -11.27 3.83
C ALA A 184 -14.87 -11.82 2.80
N ALA A 185 -13.62 -11.37 2.81
CA ALA A 185 -12.60 -11.86 1.88
C ALA A 185 -11.99 -13.22 2.28
N LYS A 186 -12.33 -13.75 3.47
CA LYS A 186 -11.83 -15.04 3.98
C LYS A 186 -12.83 -16.18 3.87
N THR A 187 -14.07 -15.88 3.45
CA THR A 187 -15.14 -16.86 3.23
C THR A 187 -14.93 -17.61 1.93
#